data_AF-A0A938T3F7-F1
#
_entry.id   AF-A0A938T3F7-F1
#
_cell.length_a   1.000
_cell.length_b   1.000
_cell.length_c   1.000
_cell.angle_alpha   90.00
_cell.angle_beta   90.00
_cell.angle_gamma   90.00
#
_symmetry.space_group_name_H-M   'P 1'
#
loop_
_entity.id
_entity.type
_entity.pdbx_description
1 polymer ?
#
loop_
_entity_poly.entity_id
_entity_poly.type
_entity_poly.pdbx_seq_one_letter_code
_entity_poly.pdbx_strand_id
1 'polypeptide(L)'
;MTKEQKFYKALQDVFIGAKIEGEGGFVNLMKIKSNYYRKIEDILKKDIEAALKSHPKFRDELFDKLYSFFSRYFTESGSIYFNSTPFHNNIYEKVYTDEKDV
;
A
#
# COMPACT_ATOMS: atom_id res chain seq x y z
N MET A 1 -5.25 -2.40 18.41
CA MET A 1 -4.39 -1.77 17.39
C MET A 1 -4.92 -0.39 17.05
N THR A 2 -4.05 0.61 17.02
CA THR A 2 -4.35 1.96 16.49
C THR A 2 -4.55 1.92 14.96
N LYS A 3 -5.15 2.96 14.37
CA LYS A 3 -5.33 3.03 12.89
C LYS A 3 -3.99 2.99 12.16
N GLU A 4 -3.00 3.67 12.69
CA GLU A 4 -1.61 3.64 12.23
C GLU A 4 -1.03 2.21 12.24
N GLN A 5 -1.20 1.48 13.35
CA GLN A 5 -0.74 0.08 13.43
C GLN A 5 -1.45 -0.82 12.42
N LYS A 6 -2.77 -0.63 12.23
CA LYS A 6 -3.52 -1.37 11.21
C LYS A 6 -3.00 -1.10 9.81
N PHE A 7 -2.72 0.16 9.49
CA PHE A 7 -2.18 0.55 8.20
C PHE A 7 -0.81 -0.08 7.94
N TYR A 8 0.17 0.09 8.84
CA TYR A 8 1.51 -0.49 8.62
C TYR A 8 1.49 -2.01 8.57
N LYS A 9 0.61 -2.66 9.34
CA LYS A 9 0.44 -4.11 9.26
C LYS A 9 -0.06 -4.55 7.89
N ALA A 10 -1.12 -3.91 7.37
CA ALA A 10 -1.62 -4.18 6.02
C ALA A 10 -0.55 -3.93 4.95
N LEU A 11 0.21 -2.83 5.07
CA LEU A 11 1.29 -2.51 4.15
C LEU A 11 2.39 -3.59 4.14
N GLN A 12 2.79 -4.07 5.32
CA GLN A 12 3.77 -5.15 5.45
C GLN A 12 3.25 -6.47 4.89
N ASP A 13 1.98 -6.79 5.13
CA ASP A 13 1.38 -8.03 4.63
C ASP A 13 1.33 -8.06 3.09
N VAL A 14 1.05 -6.91 2.45
CA VAL A 14 1.04 -6.76 0.98
C VAL A 14 2.44 -6.90 0.36
N PHE A 15 3.46 -6.30 0.99
CA PHE A 15 4.76 -6.12 0.33
C PHE A 15 5.87 -7.05 0.82
N ILE A 16 5.83 -7.43 2.09
CA ILE A 16 6.81 -8.33 2.71
C ILE A 16 6.23 -9.75 2.83
N GLY A 17 4.95 -9.86 3.18
CA GLY A 17 4.28 -11.15 3.37
C GLY A 17 4.92 -11.98 4.50
N ALA A 18 4.75 -13.31 4.43
CA ALA A 18 5.38 -14.21 5.38
C ALA A 18 6.91 -14.23 5.21
N LYS A 19 7.66 -14.17 6.31
CA LYS A 19 9.12 -14.31 6.29
C LYS A 19 9.47 -15.74 5.88
N ILE A 20 10.20 -15.88 4.78
CA ILE A 20 10.67 -17.18 4.29
C ILE A 20 12.12 -17.38 4.74
N GLU A 21 12.38 -18.50 5.41
CA GLU A 21 13.72 -18.90 5.88
C GLU A 21 14.26 -20.06 5.05
N GLY A 22 15.59 -20.21 5.02
CA GLY A 22 16.28 -21.24 4.25
C GLY A 22 17.27 -20.70 3.21
N GLU A 23 17.76 -21.62 2.38
CA GLU A 23 18.76 -21.39 1.35
C GLU A 23 18.21 -21.79 -0.03
N GLY A 24 18.32 -20.89 -1.02
CA GLY A 24 17.82 -21.11 -2.38
C GLY A 24 17.53 -19.82 -3.15
N GLY A 25 17.45 -19.91 -4.48
CA GLY A 25 17.25 -18.76 -5.37
C GLY A 25 15.94 -18.01 -5.09
N PHE A 26 14.83 -18.72 -4.90
CA PHE A 26 13.54 -18.12 -4.55
C PHE A 26 13.58 -17.39 -3.21
N VAL A 27 14.20 -17.99 -2.18
CA VAL A 27 14.35 -17.38 -0.85
C VAL A 27 15.18 -16.10 -0.94
N ASN A 28 16.26 -16.11 -1.71
CA ASN A 28 17.08 -14.91 -1.95
C ASN A 28 16.29 -13.81 -2.65
N LEU A 29 15.49 -14.15 -3.66
CA LEU A 29 14.64 -13.18 -4.35
C LEU A 29 13.61 -12.55 -3.40
N MET A 30 12.97 -13.35 -2.54
CA MET A 30 12.02 -12.85 -1.54
C MET A 30 12.70 -11.97 -0.49
N LYS A 31 13.94 -12.29 -0.07
CA LYS A 31 14.75 -11.42 0.81
C LYS A 31 15.05 -10.08 0.14
N ILE A 32 15.45 -10.08 -1.14
CA ILE A 32 15.70 -8.84 -1.91
C ILE A 32 14.42 -8.01 -2.01
N LYS A 33 13.29 -8.63 -2.38
CA LYS A 33 11.97 -7.98 -2.43
C LYS A 33 11.62 -7.34 -1.08
N SER A 34 11.70 -8.09 0.02
CA SER A 34 11.40 -7.59 1.38
C SER A 34 12.31 -6.41 1.78
N ASN A 35 13.61 -6.51 1.50
CA ASN A 35 14.57 -5.45 1.82
C ASN A 35 14.33 -4.17 1.02
N TYR A 36 13.93 -4.31 -0.25
CA TYR A 36 13.53 -3.17 -1.07
C TYR A 36 12.30 -2.47 -0.47
N TYR A 37 11.25 -3.21 -0.13
CA TYR A 37 10.03 -2.61 0.41
C TYR A 37 10.21 -1.98 1.79
N ARG A 38 11.11 -2.49 2.65
CA ARG A 38 11.45 -1.80 3.91
C ARG A 38 11.99 -0.38 3.68
N LYS A 39 12.81 -0.18 2.65
CA LYS A 39 13.31 1.16 2.29
C LYS A 39 12.17 2.08 1.87
N ILE A 40 11.19 1.55 1.14
CA ILE A 40 9.98 2.30 0.75
C ILE A 40 9.12 2.63 1.96
N GLU A 41 8.96 1.70 2.91
CA GLU A 41 8.24 1.96 4.17
C GLU A 41 8.85 3.13 4.95
N ASP A 42 10.18 3.22 5.00
CA ASP A 42 10.89 4.32 5.65
C ASP A 42 10.70 5.67 4.93
N ILE A 43 10.66 5.67 3.60
CA ILE A 43 10.36 6.88 2.81
C ILE A 43 8.93 7.33 3.09
N LEU A 44 7.97 6.40 3.02
CA LEU A 44 6.56 6.69 3.25
C LEU A 44 6.30 7.23 4.65
N LYS A 45 6.95 6.67 5.68
CA LYS A 45 6.89 7.19 7.06
C LYS A 45 7.32 8.65 7.12
N LYS A 46 8.44 9.00 6.48
CA LYS A 46 8.95 10.38 6.46
C LYS A 46 7.97 11.34 5.78
N ASP A 47 7.38 10.92 4.67
CA ASP A 47 6.41 11.74 3.93
C ASP A 47 5.12 11.95 4.74
N ILE A 48 4.61 10.91 5.40
CA ILE A 48 3.45 11.00 6.29
C ILE A 48 3.73 11.96 7.45
N GLU A 49 4.86 11.80 8.14
CA GLU A 49 5.21 12.68 9.27
C GLU A 49 5.42 14.13 8.81
N ALA A 50 6.02 14.34 7.63
CA ALA A 50 6.16 15.68 7.05
C ALA A 50 4.79 16.32 6.76
N ALA A 51 3.85 15.57 6.17
CA ALA A 51 2.50 16.06 5.91
C ALA A 51 1.76 16.42 7.23
N LEU A 52 1.90 15.58 8.26
CA LEU A 52 1.22 15.76 9.54
C LEU A 52 1.75 16.93 10.37
N LYS A 53 2.98 17.43 10.13
CA LYS A 53 3.48 18.65 10.80
C LYS A 53 2.54 19.84 10.62
N SER A 54 1.95 19.97 9.43
CA SER A 54 1.03 21.06 9.11
C SER A 54 -0.40 20.82 9.62
N HIS A 55 -0.80 19.55 9.78
CA HIS A 55 -2.16 19.16 10.11
C HIS A 55 -2.19 18.00 11.13
N PRO A 56 -1.78 18.22 12.39
CA PRO A 56 -1.65 17.13 13.37
C PRO A 56 -2.98 16.46 13.71
N LYS A 57 -4.09 17.20 13.65
CA LYS A 57 -5.45 16.67 13.89
C LYS A 57 -5.91 15.69 12.80
N PHE A 58 -5.24 15.68 11.64
CA PHE A 58 -5.59 14.81 10.52
C PHE A 58 -4.99 13.40 10.64
N ARG A 59 -4.14 13.12 11.65
CA ARG A 59 -3.41 11.84 11.76
C ARG A 59 -4.32 10.61 11.67
N ASP A 60 -5.37 10.57 12.47
CA ASP A 60 -6.26 9.40 12.50
C ASP A 60 -7.05 9.23 11.21
N GLU A 61 -7.49 10.33 10.59
CA GLU A 61 -8.20 10.28 9.31
C GLU A 61 -7.25 9.87 8.18
N LEU A 62 -6.02 10.40 8.15
CA LEU A 62 -4.99 10.03 7.19
C LEU A 62 -4.75 8.52 7.20
N PHE A 63 -4.50 7.93 8.37
CA PHE A 63 -4.27 6.48 8.46
C PHE A 63 -5.50 5.65 8.10
N ASP A 64 -6.71 6.15 8.37
CA ASP A 64 -7.95 5.51 7.95
C ASP A 64 -8.08 5.47 6.41
N LYS A 65 -7.77 6.59 5.75
CA LYS A 65 -7.78 6.71 4.28
C LYS A 65 -6.69 5.88 3.64
N LEU A 66 -5.47 5.90 4.19
CA LEU A 66 -4.35 5.08 3.73
C LEU A 66 -4.71 3.60 3.84
N TYR A 67 -5.19 3.14 4.99
CA TYR A 67 -5.64 1.76 5.16
C TYR A 67 -6.73 1.38 4.15
N SER A 68 -7.75 2.23 4.00
CA SER A 68 -8.85 2.00 3.04
C SER A 68 -8.37 1.94 1.60
N PHE A 69 -7.39 2.76 1.22
CA PHE A 69 -6.81 2.76 -0.11
C PHE A 69 -6.03 1.47 -0.38
N PHE A 70 -5.08 1.12 0.50
CA PHE A 70 -4.22 -0.04 0.30
C PHE A 70 -4.99 -1.36 0.38
N SER A 71 -5.94 -1.48 1.31
CA SER A 71 -6.77 -2.70 1.42
C SER A 71 -7.72 -2.90 0.24
N ARG A 72 -8.09 -1.84 -0.48
CA ARG A 72 -9.06 -1.91 -1.58
C ARG A 72 -8.41 -2.08 -2.95
N TYR A 73 -7.26 -1.44 -3.16
CA TYR A 73 -6.64 -1.34 -4.49
C TYR A 73 -5.40 -2.21 -4.67
N PHE A 74 -4.91 -2.90 -3.63
CA PHE A 74 -3.79 -3.81 -3.77
C PHE A 74 -4.23 -5.25 -3.53
N THR A 75 -3.70 -6.16 -4.33
CA THR A 75 -3.76 -7.60 -4.07
C THR A 75 -2.84 -7.98 -2.92
N GLU A 76 -3.00 -9.21 -2.42
CA GLU A 76 -2.04 -9.83 -1.49
C GLU A 76 -0.61 -9.90 -2.05
N SER A 77 -0.45 -9.89 -3.38
CA SER A 77 0.87 -9.88 -4.04
C SER A 77 1.45 -8.47 -4.26
N GLY A 78 0.69 -7.41 -3.92
CA GLY A 78 1.09 -6.00 -4.08
C GLY A 78 0.88 -5.43 -5.48
N SER A 79 0.09 -6.10 -6.33
CA SER A 79 -0.33 -5.57 -7.63
C SER A 79 -1.54 -4.66 -7.45
N ILE A 80 -1.63 -3.59 -8.25
CA ILE A 80 -2.83 -2.74 -8.27
C ILE A 80 -3.97 -3.53 -8.90
N TYR A 81 -5.06 -3.69 -8.17
CA TYR A 81 -6.22 -4.48 -8.60
C TYR A 81 -7.50 -3.88 -8.03
N PHE A 82 -8.42 -3.52 -8.92
CA PHE A 82 -9.63 -2.78 -8.56
C PHE A 82 -10.84 -3.68 -8.29
N ASN A 83 -10.65 -4.99 -8.11
CA ASN A 83 -11.74 -5.96 -7.99
C ASN A 83 -12.64 -5.74 -6.75
N SER A 84 -12.11 -5.12 -5.67
CA SER A 84 -12.87 -4.77 -4.46
C SER A 84 -13.48 -3.36 -4.51
N THR A 85 -13.54 -2.75 -5.69
CA THR A 85 -14.12 -1.43 -5.90
C THR A 85 -15.60 -1.59 -6.27
N PRO A 86 -16.55 -1.15 -5.45
CA PRO A 86 -17.97 -1.16 -5.80
C PRO A 86 -18.19 -0.40 -7.09
N PHE A 87 -19.15 -0.86 -7.87
CA PHE A 87 -19.48 -0.30 -9.18
C PHE A 87 -19.63 1.24 -9.14
N HIS A 88 -20.23 1.80 -8.09
CA HIS A 88 -20.47 3.24 -7.92
C HIS A 88 -19.22 4.14 -7.83
N ASN A 89 -18.02 3.58 -7.70
CA ASN A 89 -16.79 4.36 -7.70
C ASN A 89 -16.23 4.62 -9.11
N ASN A 90 -16.78 3.99 -10.17
CA ASN A 90 -16.49 4.23 -11.59
C ASN A 90 -15.00 4.36 -11.94
N ILE A 91 -14.12 3.59 -11.28
CA ILE A 91 -12.66 3.78 -11.45
C ILE A 91 -12.19 3.34 -12.83
N TYR A 92 -12.74 2.26 -13.38
CA TYR A 92 -12.44 1.82 -14.73
C TYR A 92 -12.96 2.80 -15.79
N GLU A 93 -14.18 3.32 -15.64
CA GLU A 93 -14.79 4.25 -16.58
C GLU A 93 -14.01 5.57 -16.70
N LYS A 94 -13.40 6.04 -15.60
CA LYS A 94 -12.56 7.26 -15.61
C LYS A 94 -11.18 7.06 -16.25
N VAL A 95 -10.59 5.87 -16.14
CA VAL A 95 -9.26 5.58 -16.71
C VAL A 95 -9.34 5.42 -18.24
N TYR A 96 -10.47 4.97 -18.75
CA TYR A 96 -10.73 4.77 -20.19
C TYR A 96 -11.74 5.80 -20.74
N THR A 97 -11.74 7.03 -20.23
CA THR A 97 -12.46 8.09 -20.94
C THR A 97 -11.73 8.36 -22.25
N ASP A 98 -12.40 8.08 -23.37
CA ASP A 98 -11.93 8.09 -24.77
C ASP A 98 -11.26 9.39 -25.28
N GLU A 99 -10.95 10.36 -24.41
CA GLU A 99 -10.31 11.61 -24.81
C GLU A 99 -8.78 11.51 -24.95
N LYS A 100 -8.16 10.36 -24.63
CA LYS A 100 -6.72 10.13 -24.79
C LYS A 100 -6.36 8.70 -25.22
N ASP A 101 -6.99 8.20 -26.28
CA ASP A 101 -6.42 7.10 -27.06
C ASP A 101 -5.69 7.66 -28.28
N VAL A 102 -4.35 7.74 -28.17
CA VAL A 102 -3.31 7.99 -29.21
C VAL A 102 -3.41 9.27 -30.03
#